data_AF-A0A147B905-F1
#
_entry.id   AF-A0A147B905-F1
#
_cell.length_a   1.000
_cell.length_b   1.000
_cell.length_c   1.000
_cell.angle_alpha   90.00
_cell.angle_beta   90.00
_cell.angle_gamma   90.00
#
_symmetry.space_group_name_H-M   'P 1'
#
loop_
_entity.id
_entity.type
_entity.pdbx_description
1 polymer ?
#
loop_
_entity_poly.entity_id
_entity_poly.type
_entity_poly.pdbx_seq_one_letter_code
_entity_poly.pdbx_strand_id
1 'polypeptide(L)'
;IVFKFVIEELYKDRAPVDYASWMFFALPITVLSTILFYFAVIAFFFWRKPEMDQCCASEGDIIQQNYKALGPIKFHEVAVGSLFLLLVFLWIFRDPMFAKGWATYFGAVKPKDATAAMMVVVLLFMIPAQPTDIVKSPPLVTWRLVQAKLQWSVILLVGSGFALAESTRVSGLSHKIGHFLGGLGHLSPGVLMIVLAIICSVLSEVICNAGLVTLLLPIFAALAEEFNINPLLLMIPATITSNFCFMFPVGTPANTIAYEHANLKISDMVLPGFVVKLVTMFVTVIVTYAIGGAVFDMFEYPEWVAENAVALTGTLLNSTLQGT
;
A
#
# COMPACT_ATOMS: atom_id res chain seq x y z
N ILE A 1 -3.56 0.52 -1.53
CA ILE A 1 -4.29 0.54 -2.83
C ILE A 1 -3.82 -0.62 -3.71
N VAL A 2 -2.57 -0.64 -4.19
CA VAL A 2 -2.05 -1.73 -5.06
C VAL A 2 -2.28 -3.12 -4.46
N PHE A 3 -1.92 -3.33 -3.18
CA PHE A 3 -2.16 -4.60 -2.49
C PHE A 3 -3.62 -5.05 -2.53
N LYS A 4 -4.56 -4.14 -2.20
CA LYS A 4 -5.98 -4.44 -2.23
C LYS A 4 -6.45 -4.84 -3.62
N PHE A 5 -6.01 -4.09 -4.64
CA PHE A 5 -6.32 -4.41 -6.03
C PHE A 5 -5.79 -5.80 -6.43
N VAL A 6 -4.55 -6.13 -6.03
CA VAL A 6 -3.95 -7.45 -6.29
C VAL A 6 -4.73 -8.57 -5.61
N ILE A 7 -5.13 -8.38 -4.36
CA ILE A 7 -5.93 -9.36 -3.61
C ILE A 7 -7.32 -9.55 -4.22
N GLU A 8 -8.02 -8.47 -4.56
CA GLU A 8 -9.37 -8.53 -5.16
C GLU A 8 -9.34 -9.27 -6.50
N GLU A 9 -8.32 -9.04 -7.32
CA GLU A 9 -8.18 -9.69 -8.62
C GLU A 9 -7.83 -11.18 -8.49
N LEU A 10 -6.85 -11.53 -7.64
CA LEU A 10 -6.43 -12.93 -7.45
C LEU A 10 -7.54 -13.78 -6.81
N TYR A 11 -8.28 -13.21 -5.86
CA TYR A 11 -9.25 -13.96 -5.05
C TYR A 11 -10.71 -13.63 -5.34
N LYS A 12 -11.01 -12.79 -6.34
CA LYS A 12 -12.36 -12.41 -6.79
C LYS A 12 -13.27 -11.94 -5.66
N ASP A 13 -12.78 -10.97 -4.88
CA ASP A 13 -13.49 -10.36 -3.73
C ASP A 13 -13.77 -11.29 -2.52
N ARG A 14 -13.16 -12.48 -2.45
CA ARG A 14 -13.36 -13.41 -1.33
C ARG A 14 -12.43 -13.19 -0.14
N ALA A 15 -11.34 -12.46 -0.34
CA ALA A 15 -10.40 -12.17 0.72
C ALA A 15 -10.96 -11.09 1.68
N PRO A 16 -10.85 -11.26 3.01
CA PRO A 16 -11.44 -10.35 4.02
C PRO A 16 -10.62 -9.06 4.22
N VAL A 17 -10.19 -8.43 3.13
CA VAL A 17 -9.32 -7.24 3.16
C VAL A 17 -10.09 -5.98 2.80
N ASP A 18 -10.49 -5.25 3.83
CA ASP A 18 -11.20 -3.99 3.73
C ASP A 18 -10.33 -2.81 4.17
N TYR A 19 -10.71 -1.59 3.78
CA TYR A 19 -9.96 -0.41 4.19
C TYR A 19 -9.88 -0.28 5.71
N ALA A 20 -10.96 -0.62 6.40
CA ALA A 20 -11.01 -0.64 7.85
C ALA A 20 -10.04 -1.68 8.45
N SER A 21 -10.09 -2.95 8.02
CA SER A 21 -9.21 -4.00 8.55
C SER A 21 -7.73 -3.73 8.23
N TRP A 22 -7.44 -3.24 7.01
CA TRP A 22 -6.10 -2.79 6.65
C TRP A 22 -5.61 -1.65 7.54
N MET A 23 -6.45 -0.64 7.80
CA MET A 23 -6.09 0.49 8.65
C MET A 23 -5.85 0.05 10.09
N PHE A 24 -6.71 -0.79 10.66
CA PHE A 24 -6.53 -1.35 12.01
C PHE A 24 -5.23 -2.14 12.14
N PHE A 25 -4.84 -2.88 11.10
CA PHE A 25 -3.59 -3.63 11.09
C PHE A 25 -2.35 -2.76 10.88
N ALA A 26 -2.40 -1.82 9.92
CA ALA A 26 -1.24 -1.01 9.53
C ALA A 26 -0.97 0.18 10.45
N LEU A 27 -1.97 0.69 11.16
CA LEU A 27 -1.84 1.86 12.02
C LEU A 27 -0.88 1.63 13.21
N PRO A 28 -0.97 0.52 13.97
CA PRO A 28 0.00 0.19 15.00
C PRO A 28 1.44 0.13 14.45
N ILE A 29 1.62 -0.48 13.26
CA ILE A 29 2.93 -0.58 12.61
C ILE A 29 3.46 0.81 12.29
N THR A 30 2.63 1.68 11.73
CA THR A 30 3.03 3.05 11.36
C THR A 30 3.40 3.86 12.60
N VAL A 31 2.55 3.88 13.63
CA VAL A 31 2.80 4.65 14.86
C VAL A 31 4.08 4.16 15.56
N LEU A 32 4.24 2.85 15.75
CA LEU A 32 5.44 2.29 16.38
C LEU A 32 6.69 2.57 15.54
N SER A 33 6.61 2.37 14.22
CA SER A 33 7.71 2.64 13.30
C SER A 33 8.11 4.11 13.30
N THR A 34 7.16 5.05 13.34
CA THR A 34 7.43 6.49 13.40
C THR A 34 8.08 6.89 14.71
N ILE A 35 7.60 6.38 15.85
CA ILE A 35 8.19 6.64 17.16
C ILE A 35 9.62 6.11 17.21
N LEU A 36 9.83 4.87 16.75
CA LEU A 36 11.15 4.26 16.74
C LEU A 36 12.10 4.94 15.75
N PHE A 37 11.60 5.38 14.59
CA PHE A 37 12.35 6.21 13.65
C PHE A 37 12.81 7.51 14.30
N TYR A 38 11.90 8.22 14.98
CA TYR A 38 12.21 9.47 15.67
C TYR A 38 13.34 9.28 16.69
N PHE A 39 13.26 8.26 17.54
CA PHE A 39 14.31 7.97 18.51
C PHE A 39 15.61 7.47 17.88
N ALA A 40 15.54 6.62 16.85
CA ALA A 40 16.71 6.12 16.14
C ALA A 40 17.48 7.26 15.47
N VAL A 41 16.78 8.17 14.78
CA VAL A 41 17.39 9.34 14.12
C VAL A 41 17.98 10.31 15.14
N ILE A 42 17.27 10.60 16.24
CA ILE A 42 17.80 11.48 17.30
C ILE A 42 19.04 10.88 17.95
N ALA A 43 19.01 9.60 18.30
CA ALA A 43 20.15 8.92 18.91
C ALA A 43 21.37 8.91 17.97
N PHE A 44 21.15 8.80 16.65
CA PHE A 44 22.23 8.70 15.66
C PHE A 44 22.79 10.06 15.22
N PHE A 45 21.93 11.07 15.06
CA PHE A 45 22.32 12.38 14.47
C PHE A 45 22.39 13.52 15.48
N PHE A 46 21.53 13.55 16.49
CA PHE A 46 21.36 14.70 17.39
C PHE A 46 22.14 14.58 18.71
N TRP A 47 23.08 13.64 18.83
CA TRP A 47 24.07 13.69 19.92
C TRP A 47 25.00 14.93 19.77
N ARG A 48 25.16 15.45 18.55
CA ARG A 48 25.75 16.78 18.33
C ARG A 48 24.62 17.79 18.20
N LYS A 49 24.58 18.78 19.10
CA LYS A 49 23.68 19.93 18.98
C LYS A 49 23.85 20.51 17.58
N PRO A 50 22.77 20.76 16.82
CA PRO A 50 22.89 21.55 15.62
C PRO A 50 23.39 22.93 16.06
N GLU A 51 24.57 23.33 15.58
CA GLU A 51 24.97 24.73 15.58
C GLU A 51 24.03 25.44 14.61
N MET A 52 22.86 25.84 15.11
CA MET A 52 22.01 26.77 14.40
C MET A 52 22.67 28.13 14.51
N ASP A 53 23.25 28.59 13.41
CA ASP A 53 23.70 29.96 13.26
C ASP A 53 22.56 30.88 13.70
N GLN A 54 22.81 31.64 14.77
CA GLN A 54 21.90 32.59 15.41
C GLN A 54 21.65 33.83 14.53
N CYS A 55 21.67 33.67 13.21
CA CYS A 55 21.50 34.76 12.26
C CYS A 55 20.22 34.57 11.48
N CYS A 56 19.30 35.51 11.77
CA CYS A 56 18.15 35.93 10.98
C CYS A 56 16.83 35.16 11.24
N ALA A 57 15.97 35.87 12.00
CA ALA A 57 14.57 35.58 12.34
C ALA A 57 14.33 34.46 13.37
N SER A 58 13.49 34.76 14.38
CA SER A 58 12.95 33.76 15.29
C SER A 58 12.24 32.69 14.48
N GLU A 59 12.46 31.40 14.76
CA GLU A 59 11.80 30.28 14.05
C GLU A 59 10.27 30.48 13.95
N GLY A 60 9.67 31.08 14.98
CA GLY A 60 8.25 31.45 15.01
C GLY A 60 7.87 32.54 14.01
N ASP A 61 8.76 33.50 13.72
CA ASP A 61 8.51 34.59 12.78
C ASP A 61 8.46 34.07 11.34
N ILE A 62 9.31 33.10 10.99
CA ILE A 62 9.32 32.46 9.66
C ILE A 62 8.04 31.65 9.44
N ILE A 63 7.62 30.85 10.44
CA ILE A 63 6.37 30.09 10.38
C ILE A 63 5.19 31.04 10.27
N GLN A 64 5.17 32.11 11.05
CA GLN A 64 4.09 33.08 11.03
C GLN A 64 4.06 33.89 9.72
N GLN A 65 5.22 34.16 9.12
CA GLN A 65 5.33 34.78 7.80
C GLN A 65 4.78 33.86 6.70
N ASN A 66 5.19 32.59 6.69
CA ASN A 66 4.66 31.59 5.74
C ASN A 66 3.16 31.35 5.93
N TYR A 67 2.68 31.31 7.18
CA TYR A 67 1.25 31.19 7.48
C TYR A 67 0.46 32.41 6.99
N LYS A 68 0.97 33.62 7.22
CA LYS A 68 0.37 34.86 6.69
C LYS A 68 0.39 34.87 5.16
N ALA A 69 1.40 34.28 4.51
CA ALA A 69 1.52 34.22 3.06
C ALA A 69 0.51 33.28 2.38
N LEU A 70 -0.02 32.28 3.10
CA LEU A 70 -1.06 31.37 2.58
C LEU A 70 -2.39 32.09 2.30
N GLY A 71 -2.67 33.17 3.05
CA GLY A 71 -3.92 33.92 2.94
C GLY A 71 -5.14 33.20 3.56
N PRO A 72 -6.34 33.77 3.42
CA PRO A 72 -7.57 33.17 3.95
C PRO A 72 -7.98 31.92 3.16
N ILE A 73 -8.57 30.94 3.85
CA ILE A 73 -9.05 29.69 3.24
C ILE A 73 -10.07 30.00 2.15
N LYS A 74 -9.84 29.46 0.96
CA LYS A 74 -10.70 29.66 -0.21
C LYS A 74 -11.78 28.58 -0.29
N PHE A 75 -12.89 28.89 -0.98
CA PHE A 75 -14.00 27.95 -1.16
C PHE A 75 -13.55 26.59 -1.74
N HIS A 76 -12.68 26.60 -2.75
CA HIS A 76 -12.20 25.37 -3.37
C HIS A 76 -11.41 24.48 -2.40
N GLU A 77 -10.69 25.05 -1.43
CA GLU A 77 -9.95 24.29 -0.41
C GLU A 77 -10.92 23.58 0.53
N VAL A 78 -11.97 24.29 0.97
CA VAL A 78 -13.04 23.71 1.80
C VAL A 78 -13.79 22.63 1.01
N ALA A 79 -14.12 22.88 -0.26
CA ALA A 79 -14.83 21.93 -1.09
C ALA A 79 -14.02 20.64 -1.29
N VAL A 80 -12.75 20.73 -1.66
CA VAL A 80 -11.86 19.56 -1.80
C VAL A 80 -11.67 18.85 -0.45
N GLY A 81 -11.48 19.59 0.65
CA GLY A 81 -11.38 19.02 1.98
C GLY A 81 -12.64 18.25 2.40
N SER A 82 -13.82 18.80 2.11
CA SER A 82 -15.11 18.14 2.40
C SER A 82 -15.32 16.87 1.59
N LEU A 83 -14.95 16.87 0.30
CA LEU A 83 -15.01 15.69 -0.57
C LEU A 83 -14.00 14.61 -0.14
N PHE A 84 -12.82 15.02 0.33
CA PHE A 84 -11.84 14.10 0.90
C PHE A 84 -12.36 13.45 2.19
N LEU A 85 -12.95 14.22 3.10
CA LEU A 85 -13.58 13.67 4.31
C LEU A 85 -14.76 12.75 3.98
N LEU A 86 -15.56 13.10 2.96
CA LEU A 86 -16.62 12.24 2.45
C LEU A 86 -16.06 10.92 1.91
N LEU A 87 -14.95 10.95 1.16
CA LEU A 87 -14.30 9.73 0.67
C LEU A 87 -13.84 8.83 1.81
N VAL A 88 -13.16 9.40 2.81
CA VAL A 88 -12.69 8.66 3.99
C VAL A 88 -13.87 8.05 4.76
N PHE A 89 -14.95 8.81 4.94
CA PHE A 89 -16.18 8.31 5.54
C PHE A 89 -16.76 7.14 4.74
N LEU A 90 -16.87 7.26 3.42
CA LEU A 90 -17.36 6.18 2.57
C LEU A 90 -16.48 4.93 2.66
N TRP A 91 -15.15 5.04 2.72
CA TRP A 91 -14.28 3.87 2.88
C TRP A 91 -14.41 3.20 4.25
N ILE A 92 -14.44 3.98 5.35
CA ILE A 92 -14.52 3.41 6.71
C ILE A 92 -15.87 2.72 6.94
N PHE A 93 -16.97 3.32 6.46
CA PHE A 93 -18.32 2.81 6.70
C PHE A 93 -18.84 1.88 5.59
N ARG A 94 -17.99 1.49 4.61
CA ARG A 94 -18.38 0.59 3.51
C ARG A 94 -18.89 -0.75 4.02
N ASP A 95 -18.04 -1.43 4.79
CA ASP A 95 -18.36 -2.68 5.50
C ASP A 95 -17.53 -2.74 6.79
N PRO A 96 -17.86 -1.90 7.79
CA PRO A 96 -17.12 -1.87 9.04
C PRO A 96 -17.34 -3.18 9.79
N MET A 97 -16.26 -3.84 10.24
CA MET A 97 -16.34 -5.14 10.94
C MET A 97 -17.29 -5.17 12.16
N PHE A 98 -17.67 -4.01 12.70
CA PHE A 98 -18.55 -3.86 13.88
C PHE A 98 -20.03 -3.55 13.56
N ALA A 99 -20.38 -3.22 12.31
CA ALA A 99 -21.75 -2.85 11.94
C ALA A 99 -22.05 -3.13 10.46
N LYS A 100 -23.33 -3.25 10.10
CA LYS A 100 -23.72 -3.36 8.68
C LYS A 100 -23.36 -2.06 7.95
N GLY A 101 -22.37 -2.13 7.06
CA GLY A 101 -21.91 -0.97 6.31
C GLY A 101 -22.87 -0.57 5.20
N TRP A 102 -22.67 0.64 4.66
CA TRP A 102 -23.58 1.19 3.65
C TRP A 102 -23.61 0.32 2.37
N ALA A 103 -22.54 -0.44 2.06
CA ALA A 103 -22.49 -1.31 0.90
C ALA A 103 -23.45 -2.51 1.01
N THR A 104 -23.81 -2.92 2.23
CA THR A 104 -24.71 -4.07 2.47
C THR A 104 -26.18 -3.78 2.13
N TYR A 105 -26.56 -2.50 2.01
CA TYR A 105 -27.93 -2.11 1.64
C TYR A 105 -28.24 -2.26 0.15
N PHE A 106 -27.23 -2.50 -0.69
CA PHE A 106 -27.37 -2.59 -2.15
C PHE A 106 -27.69 -4.03 -2.66
N GLY A 107 -27.99 -4.96 -1.75
CA GLY A 107 -28.46 -6.30 -2.09
C GLY A 107 -27.44 -7.12 -2.89
N ALA A 108 -27.78 -7.47 -4.13
CA ALA A 108 -26.98 -8.37 -4.98
C ALA A 108 -25.71 -7.71 -5.56
N VAL A 109 -25.69 -6.38 -5.71
CA VAL A 109 -24.53 -5.65 -6.24
C VAL A 109 -23.89 -4.89 -5.10
N LYS A 110 -22.92 -5.51 -4.41
CA LYS A 110 -22.15 -4.85 -3.35
C LYS A 110 -21.19 -3.82 -3.97
N PRO A 111 -21.36 -2.51 -3.70
CA PRO A 111 -20.45 -1.49 -4.23
C PRO A 111 -19.04 -1.69 -3.69
N LYS A 112 -18.05 -1.59 -4.57
CA LYS A 112 -16.63 -1.70 -4.21
C LYS A 112 -16.07 -0.36 -3.74
N ASP A 113 -14.86 -0.36 -3.18
CA ASP A 113 -14.18 0.89 -2.80
C ASP A 113 -13.89 1.79 -4.00
N ALA A 114 -13.66 1.19 -5.16
CA ALA A 114 -13.51 1.91 -6.42
C ALA A 114 -14.77 2.71 -6.77
N THR A 115 -15.97 2.20 -6.45
CA THR A 115 -17.24 2.90 -6.68
C THR A 115 -17.33 4.18 -5.84
N ALA A 116 -16.96 4.11 -4.56
CA ALA A 116 -16.92 5.29 -3.68
C ALA A 116 -15.91 6.33 -4.16
N ALA A 117 -14.70 5.88 -4.55
CA ALA A 117 -13.68 6.77 -5.13
C ALA A 117 -14.16 7.44 -6.43
N MET A 118 -14.76 6.67 -7.34
CA MET A 118 -15.25 7.21 -8.61
C MET A 118 -16.39 8.20 -8.44
N MET A 119 -17.28 7.99 -7.46
CA MET A 119 -18.31 8.97 -7.11
C MET A 119 -17.70 10.31 -6.73
N VAL A 120 -16.68 10.32 -5.86
CA VAL A 120 -16.00 11.55 -5.45
C VAL A 120 -15.24 12.19 -6.60
N VAL A 121 -14.62 11.40 -7.48
CA VAL A 121 -13.96 11.92 -8.70
C VAL A 121 -14.97 12.62 -9.61
N VAL A 122 -16.15 12.03 -9.85
CA VAL A 122 -17.21 12.67 -10.64
C VAL A 122 -17.66 13.98 -10.00
N LEU A 123 -17.81 14.03 -8.67
CA LEU A 123 -18.13 15.26 -7.95
C LEU A 123 -17.04 16.33 -8.10
N LEU A 124 -15.76 15.96 -8.09
CA LEU A 124 -14.64 16.89 -8.33
C LEU A 124 -14.67 17.51 -9.74
N PHE A 125 -15.18 16.78 -10.73
CA PHE A 125 -15.38 17.31 -12.08
C PHE A 125 -16.66 18.14 -12.23
N MET A 126 -17.66 17.90 -11.38
CA MET A 126 -18.96 18.57 -11.46
C MET A 126 -19.02 19.88 -10.66
N ILE A 127 -18.33 19.95 -9.51
CA ILE A 127 -18.39 21.11 -8.63
C ILE A 127 -17.47 22.23 -9.16
N PRO A 128 -17.99 23.46 -9.36
CA PRO A 128 -17.18 24.59 -9.81
C PRO A 128 -16.29 25.12 -8.67
N ALA A 129 -15.08 25.57 -9.00
CA ALA A 129 -14.13 26.10 -8.03
C ALA A 129 -14.55 27.45 -7.41
N GLN A 130 -15.39 28.22 -8.12
CA GLN A 130 -16.02 29.43 -7.61
C GLN A 130 -17.54 29.33 -7.82
N PRO A 131 -18.35 29.27 -6.75
CA PRO A 131 -19.79 29.07 -6.87
C PRO A 131 -20.53 30.32 -7.36
N THR A 132 -19.89 31.50 -7.31
CA THR A 132 -20.48 32.78 -7.72
C THR A 132 -20.59 32.96 -9.23
N ASP A 133 -19.69 32.36 -10.02
CA ASP A 133 -19.64 32.50 -11.48
C ASP A 133 -19.61 31.12 -12.18
N ILE A 134 -20.70 30.38 -12.07
CA ILE A 134 -20.80 28.98 -12.57
C ILE A 134 -20.41 28.84 -14.05
N VAL A 135 -20.66 29.87 -14.87
CA VAL A 135 -20.39 29.85 -16.32
C VAL A 135 -18.90 30.01 -16.67
N LYS A 136 -18.12 30.72 -15.84
CA LYS A 136 -16.69 31.00 -16.10
C LYS A 136 -15.75 30.20 -15.20
N SER A 137 -16.29 29.56 -14.16
CA SER A 137 -15.49 28.87 -13.17
C SER A 137 -15.03 27.50 -13.68
N PRO A 138 -13.72 27.21 -13.65
CA PRO A 138 -13.27 25.86 -13.91
C PRO A 138 -13.79 24.90 -12.82
N PRO A 139 -13.98 23.62 -13.14
CA PRO A 139 -14.27 22.60 -12.12
C PRO A 139 -13.10 22.50 -11.11
N LEU A 140 -13.37 21.94 -9.92
CA LEU A 140 -12.33 21.72 -8.89
C LEU A 140 -11.13 20.96 -9.44
N VAL A 141 -11.37 19.99 -10.33
CA VAL A 141 -10.33 19.25 -11.05
C VAL A 141 -10.61 19.28 -12.54
N THR A 142 -9.58 19.60 -13.33
CA THR A 142 -9.65 19.57 -14.80
C THR A 142 -9.03 18.29 -15.37
N TRP A 143 -9.51 17.83 -16.53
CA TRP A 143 -8.97 16.62 -17.16
C TRP A 143 -7.48 16.76 -17.47
N ARG A 144 -7.04 17.95 -17.90
CA ARG A 144 -5.62 18.24 -18.14
C ARG A 144 -4.76 18.03 -16.90
N LEU A 145 -5.27 18.42 -15.72
CA LEU A 145 -4.58 18.20 -14.46
C LEU A 145 -4.48 16.70 -14.14
N VAL A 146 -5.58 15.96 -14.28
CA VAL A 146 -5.59 14.49 -14.07
C VAL A 146 -4.62 13.81 -15.04
N GLN A 147 -4.70 14.11 -16.34
CA GLN A 147 -3.82 13.52 -17.34
C GLN A 147 -2.34 13.77 -17.05
N ALA A 148 -1.99 14.98 -16.57
CA ALA A 148 -0.60 15.34 -16.28
C ALA A 148 -0.08 14.80 -14.94
N LYS A 149 -0.96 14.61 -13.94
CA LYS A 149 -0.57 14.21 -12.58
C LYS A 149 -0.81 12.73 -12.26
N LEU A 150 -1.68 12.05 -13.00
CA LEU A 150 -1.96 10.63 -12.82
C LEU A 150 -0.75 9.81 -13.29
N GLN A 151 -0.30 8.89 -12.44
CA GLN A 151 0.82 8.01 -12.74
C GLN A 151 0.39 6.84 -13.63
N TRP A 152 0.22 7.08 -14.93
CA TRP A 152 -0.19 6.07 -15.91
C TRP A 152 0.69 4.82 -15.91
N SER A 153 1.99 5.00 -15.66
CA SER A 153 2.96 3.91 -15.53
C SER A 153 2.56 2.91 -14.45
N VAL A 154 2.03 3.36 -13.30
CA VAL A 154 1.59 2.47 -12.23
C VAL A 154 0.40 1.64 -12.66
N ILE A 155 -0.56 2.23 -13.40
CA ILE A 155 -1.74 1.50 -13.90
C ILE A 155 -1.32 0.39 -14.89
N LEU A 156 -0.45 0.72 -15.86
CA LEU A 156 0.06 -0.25 -16.83
C LEU A 156 0.90 -1.35 -16.17
N LEU A 157 1.73 -0.97 -15.19
CA LEU A 157 2.55 -1.90 -14.44
C LEU A 157 1.68 -2.87 -13.66
N VAL A 158 0.65 -2.38 -12.97
CA VAL A 158 -0.37 -3.16 -12.27
C VAL A 158 -0.98 -4.21 -13.21
N GLY A 159 -1.46 -3.80 -14.39
CA GLY A 159 -1.97 -4.72 -15.41
C GLY A 159 -0.96 -5.78 -15.85
N SER A 160 0.31 -5.39 -16.06
CA SER A 160 1.37 -6.32 -16.44
C SER A 160 1.73 -7.32 -15.34
N GLY A 161 1.58 -6.95 -14.06
CA GLY A 161 1.78 -7.85 -12.91
C GLY A 161 0.78 -9.00 -12.91
N PHE A 162 -0.49 -8.73 -13.22
CA PHE A 162 -1.50 -9.79 -13.36
C PHE A 162 -1.24 -10.68 -14.57
N ALA A 163 -0.86 -10.08 -15.70
CA ALA A 163 -0.48 -10.86 -16.88
C ALA A 163 0.69 -11.79 -16.56
N LEU A 164 1.69 -11.34 -15.78
CA LEU A 164 2.82 -12.15 -15.34
C LEU A 164 2.41 -13.23 -14.33
N ALA A 165 1.53 -12.90 -13.38
CA ALA A 165 0.98 -13.83 -12.41
C ALA A 165 0.30 -15.02 -13.10
N GLU A 166 -0.61 -14.70 -14.02
CA GLU A 166 -1.35 -15.68 -14.78
C GLU A 166 -0.43 -16.47 -15.72
N SER A 167 0.54 -15.80 -16.36
CA SER A 167 1.56 -16.47 -17.17
C SER A 167 2.41 -17.45 -16.34
N THR A 168 2.75 -17.11 -15.11
CA THR A 168 3.52 -17.97 -14.17
C THR A 168 2.69 -19.17 -13.70
N ARG A 169 1.37 -19.00 -13.57
CA ARG A 169 0.41 -20.07 -13.25
C ARG A 169 0.24 -21.01 -14.45
N VAL A 170 -0.11 -20.46 -15.62
CA VAL A 170 -0.39 -21.23 -16.85
C VAL A 170 0.85 -21.93 -17.39
N SER A 171 2.04 -21.33 -17.28
CA SER A 171 3.31 -21.96 -17.69
C SER A 171 3.76 -23.11 -16.77
N GLY A 172 3.11 -23.29 -15.61
CA GLY A 172 3.54 -24.24 -14.59
C GLY A 172 4.85 -23.84 -13.88
N LEU A 173 5.35 -22.62 -14.11
CA LEU A 173 6.54 -22.11 -13.43
C LEU A 173 6.30 -21.99 -11.91
N SER A 174 5.11 -21.57 -11.50
CA SER A 174 4.66 -21.57 -10.10
C SER A 174 4.88 -22.93 -9.43
N HIS A 175 4.44 -24.03 -10.05
CA HIS A 175 4.61 -25.38 -9.52
C HIS A 175 6.08 -25.83 -9.51
N LYS A 176 6.88 -25.46 -10.53
CA LYS A 176 8.33 -25.76 -10.52
C LYS A 176 9.06 -25.01 -9.42
N ILE A 177 8.77 -23.72 -9.23
CA ILE A 177 9.32 -22.91 -8.13
C ILE A 177 8.86 -23.50 -6.79
N GLY A 178 7.59 -23.87 -6.68
CA GLY A 178 7.01 -24.59 -5.56
C GLY A 178 7.75 -25.88 -5.23
N HIS A 179 8.07 -26.71 -6.22
CA HIS A 179 8.83 -27.94 -6.06
C HIS A 179 10.30 -27.69 -5.69
N PHE A 180 10.96 -26.70 -6.30
CA PHE A 180 12.33 -26.29 -5.91
C PHE A 180 12.39 -25.78 -4.48
N LEU A 181 11.40 -24.99 -4.07
CA LEU A 181 11.24 -24.49 -2.71
C LEU A 181 10.59 -25.53 -1.79
N GLY A 182 10.07 -26.64 -2.31
CA GLY A 182 9.56 -27.79 -1.54
C GLY A 182 10.67 -28.46 -0.73
N GLY A 183 11.91 -28.36 -1.20
CA GLY A 183 13.10 -28.66 -0.40
C GLY A 183 13.29 -27.75 0.81
N LEU A 184 12.61 -26.60 0.87
CA LEU A 184 12.51 -25.71 2.02
C LEU A 184 11.20 -25.90 2.82
N GLY A 185 10.35 -26.87 2.47
CA GLY A 185 9.06 -27.14 3.13
C GLY A 185 9.17 -27.51 4.63
N HIS A 186 10.39 -27.71 5.12
CA HIS A 186 10.71 -27.83 6.55
C HIS A 186 10.87 -26.47 7.26
N LEU A 187 10.92 -25.35 6.54
CA LEU A 187 10.95 -24.01 7.14
C LEU A 187 9.56 -23.65 7.65
N SER A 188 9.50 -23.03 8.83
CA SER A 188 8.24 -22.53 9.35
C SER A 188 7.70 -21.41 8.43
N PRO A 189 6.37 -21.27 8.28
CA PRO A 189 5.75 -20.18 7.53
C PRO A 189 6.27 -18.79 7.92
N GLY A 190 6.66 -18.66 9.19
CA GLY A 190 7.32 -17.50 9.74
C GLY A 190 8.66 -17.12 9.14
N VAL A 191 9.53 -18.11 8.94
CA VAL A 191 10.83 -17.87 8.31
C VAL A 191 10.65 -17.45 6.86
N LEU A 192 9.71 -18.09 6.15
CA LEU A 192 9.37 -17.72 4.78
C LEU A 192 8.90 -16.27 4.68
N MET A 193 7.99 -15.85 5.57
CA MET A 193 7.54 -14.47 5.68
C MET A 193 8.72 -13.50 5.86
N ILE A 194 9.64 -13.78 6.79
CA ILE A 194 10.80 -12.91 7.06
C ILE A 194 11.72 -12.81 5.83
N VAL A 195 12.03 -13.93 5.19
CA VAL A 195 12.90 -13.96 4.00
C VAL A 195 12.30 -13.14 2.86
N LEU A 196 11.01 -13.34 2.56
CA LEU A 196 10.33 -12.61 1.49
C LEU A 196 10.19 -11.11 1.82
N ALA A 197 9.95 -10.78 3.09
CA ALA A 197 9.90 -9.39 3.56
C ALA A 197 11.26 -8.68 3.40
N ILE A 198 12.38 -9.37 3.68
CA ILE A 198 13.75 -8.88 3.44
C ILE A 198 13.97 -8.64 1.95
N ILE A 199 13.62 -9.61 1.09
CA ILE A 199 13.77 -9.48 -0.36
C ILE A 199 13.01 -8.24 -0.87
N CYS A 200 11.75 -8.06 -0.45
CA CYS A 200 10.97 -6.87 -0.81
C CYS A 200 11.60 -5.57 -0.31
N SER A 201 12.07 -5.56 0.94
CA SER A 201 12.66 -4.34 1.53
C SER A 201 13.99 -3.95 0.88
N VAL A 202 14.77 -4.91 0.38
CA VAL A 202 16.00 -4.61 -0.35
C VAL A 202 15.68 -4.14 -1.77
N LEU A 203 14.77 -4.82 -2.47
CA LEU A 203 14.38 -4.45 -3.83
C LEU A 203 13.65 -3.10 -3.90
N SER A 204 12.98 -2.67 -2.83
CA SER A 204 12.28 -1.37 -2.79
C SER A 204 13.20 -0.16 -2.85
N GLU A 205 14.51 -0.35 -2.66
CA GLU A 205 15.47 0.74 -2.78
C GLU A 205 15.79 1.10 -4.24
N VAL A 206 15.54 0.17 -5.17
CA VAL A 206 15.86 0.33 -6.60
C VAL A 206 14.63 0.24 -7.50
N ILE A 207 13.56 -0.39 -7.03
CA ILE A 207 12.29 -0.53 -7.74
C ILE A 207 11.25 0.34 -7.03
N CYS A 208 10.44 1.09 -7.79
CA CYS A 208 9.33 1.85 -7.23
C CYS A 208 8.38 0.94 -6.42
N ASN A 209 7.96 1.37 -5.23
CA ASN A 209 7.18 0.56 -4.28
C ASN A 209 5.94 -0.08 -4.94
N ALA A 210 5.17 0.71 -5.68
CA ALA A 210 3.97 0.24 -6.37
C ALA A 210 4.29 -0.85 -7.42
N GLY A 211 5.40 -0.73 -8.12
CA GLY A 211 5.86 -1.70 -9.10
C GLY A 211 6.36 -3.00 -8.49
N LEU A 212 7.08 -2.89 -7.38
CA LEU A 212 7.58 -4.05 -6.66
C LEU A 212 6.44 -4.92 -6.12
N VAL A 213 5.46 -4.29 -5.47
CA VAL A 213 4.26 -4.96 -4.94
C VAL A 213 3.49 -5.66 -6.06
N THR A 214 3.27 -4.96 -7.16
CA THR A 214 2.58 -5.51 -8.34
C THR A 214 3.26 -6.75 -8.90
N LEU A 215 4.59 -6.76 -8.92
CA LEU A 215 5.38 -7.85 -9.49
C LEU A 215 5.44 -9.06 -8.55
N LEU A 216 5.73 -8.83 -7.27
CA LEU A 216 6.07 -9.91 -6.33
C LEU A 216 4.86 -10.51 -5.64
N LEU A 217 3.81 -9.73 -5.36
CA LEU A 217 2.66 -10.23 -4.61
C LEU A 217 1.97 -11.43 -5.27
N PRO A 218 1.74 -11.46 -6.59
CA PRO A 218 1.11 -12.63 -7.20
C PRO A 218 2.00 -13.88 -7.15
N ILE A 219 3.33 -13.71 -7.19
CA ILE A 219 4.28 -14.81 -7.03
C ILE A 219 4.21 -15.35 -5.59
N PHE A 220 4.09 -14.46 -4.60
CA PHE A 220 3.96 -14.86 -3.19
C PHE A 220 2.61 -15.52 -2.90
N ALA A 221 1.54 -15.08 -3.56
CA ALA A 221 0.24 -15.72 -3.50
C ALA A 221 0.31 -17.17 -4.01
N ALA A 222 0.86 -17.37 -5.21
CA ALA A 222 1.04 -18.71 -5.79
C ALA A 222 1.94 -19.61 -4.90
N LEU A 223 2.97 -19.03 -4.29
CA LEU A 223 3.84 -19.75 -3.36
C LEU A 223 3.13 -20.16 -2.06
N ALA A 224 2.29 -19.28 -1.52
CA ALA A 224 1.51 -19.58 -0.31
C ALA A 224 0.50 -20.70 -0.58
N GLU A 225 -0.15 -20.68 -1.74
CA GLU A 225 -1.10 -21.73 -2.16
C GLU A 225 -0.43 -23.10 -2.30
N GLU A 226 0.76 -23.16 -2.91
CA GLU A 226 1.51 -24.42 -3.03
C GLU A 226 1.87 -25.03 -1.64
N PHE A 227 2.21 -24.18 -0.68
CA PHE A 227 2.55 -24.62 0.68
C PHE A 227 1.35 -24.77 1.61
N ASN A 228 0.12 -24.55 1.13
CA ASN A 228 -1.09 -24.52 1.96
C ASN A 228 -0.97 -23.55 3.16
N ILE A 229 -0.37 -22.37 2.92
CA ILE A 229 -0.23 -21.28 3.89
C ILE A 229 -1.19 -20.17 3.48
N ASN A 230 -1.71 -19.42 4.45
CA ASN A 230 -2.52 -18.23 4.16
C ASN A 230 -1.71 -17.21 3.32
N PRO A 231 -2.15 -16.85 2.11
CA PRO A 231 -1.47 -15.88 1.24
C PRO A 231 -1.24 -14.52 1.91
N LEU A 232 -2.16 -14.11 2.80
CA LEU A 232 -2.07 -12.85 3.53
C LEU A 232 -0.83 -12.77 4.42
N LEU A 233 -0.37 -13.92 4.95
CA LEU A 233 0.83 -13.99 5.79
C LEU A 233 2.09 -13.57 5.03
N LEU A 234 2.17 -13.83 3.73
CA LEU A 234 3.31 -13.43 2.89
C LEU A 234 3.09 -12.06 2.25
N MET A 235 1.88 -11.81 1.75
CA MET A 235 1.58 -10.63 0.95
C MET A 235 1.50 -9.34 1.78
N ILE A 236 0.94 -9.39 2.99
CA ILE A 236 0.78 -8.18 3.82
C ILE A 236 2.13 -7.64 4.29
N PRO A 237 3.02 -8.44 4.93
CA PRO A 237 4.33 -7.96 5.35
C PRO A 237 5.17 -7.49 4.17
N ALA A 238 5.15 -8.23 3.05
CA ALA A 238 5.84 -7.82 1.82
C ALA A 238 5.37 -6.45 1.29
N THR A 239 4.06 -6.20 1.32
CA THR A 239 3.50 -4.90 0.95
C THR A 239 4.02 -3.81 1.87
N ILE A 240 4.03 -4.03 3.18
CA ILE A 240 4.48 -3.01 4.14
C ILE A 240 5.98 -2.76 3.98
N THR A 241 6.81 -3.81 3.93
CA THR A 241 8.26 -3.65 3.83
C THR A 241 8.73 -3.11 2.49
N SER A 242 7.95 -3.28 1.42
CA SER A 242 8.21 -2.63 0.13
C SER A 242 8.11 -1.09 0.18
N ASN A 243 7.54 -0.52 1.25
CA ASN A 243 7.47 0.93 1.45
C ASN A 243 8.63 1.47 2.30
N PHE A 244 9.48 0.59 2.84
CA PHE A 244 10.62 0.97 3.68
C PHE A 244 11.85 1.30 2.82
N CYS A 245 11.72 2.34 1.99
CA CYS A 245 12.82 2.89 1.21
C CYS A 245 13.47 4.06 1.98
N PHE A 246 14.59 3.77 2.64
CA PHE A 246 15.25 4.71 3.55
C PHE A 246 16.73 4.94 3.21
N MET A 247 17.33 4.10 2.36
CA MET A 247 18.79 4.13 2.14
C MET A 247 19.21 5.10 1.04
N PHE A 248 18.49 5.10 -0.09
CA PHE A 248 18.89 5.90 -1.24
C PHE A 248 17.97 7.10 -1.49
N PRO A 249 18.55 8.23 -1.96
CA PRO A 249 17.77 9.42 -2.30
C PRO A 249 16.84 9.20 -3.50
N VAL A 250 17.20 8.30 -4.41
CA VAL A 250 16.44 8.02 -5.65
C VAL A 250 15.13 7.26 -5.38
N GLY A 251 15.05 6.53 -4.26
CA GLY A 251 13.94 5.59 -4.07
C GLY A 251 12.61 6.25 -3.69
N THR A 252 12.60 7.45 -3.08
CA THR A 252 11.38 8.25 -2.91
C THR A 252 11.61 9.75 -3.10
N PRO A 253 10.63 10.51 -3.63
CA PRO A 253 10.75 11.95 -3.79
C PRO A 253 11.05 12.70 -2.48
N ALA A 254 10.53 12.21 -1.35
CA ALA A 254 10.80 12.80 -0.04
C ALA A 254 12.29 12.70 0.33
N ASN A 255 12.92 11.55 0.07
CA ASN A 255 14.36 11.37 0.29
C ASN A 255 15.17 12.27 -0.65
N THR A 256 14.75 12.43 -1.92
CA THR A 256 15.41 13.31 -2.88
C THR A 256 15.36 14.78 -2.43
N ILE A 257 14.20 15.27 -1.98
CA ILE A 257 14.04 16.66 -1.52
C ILE A 257 14.94 16.93 -0.31
N ALA A 258 14.99 16.01 0.65
CA ALA A 258 15.87 16.15 1.82
C ALA A 258 17.36 16.12 1.43
N TYR A 259 17.74 15.23 0.50
CA TYR A 259 19.10 15.12 -0.03
C TYR A 259 19.56 16.41 -0.72
N GLU A 260 18.72 16.99 -1.59
CA GLU A 260 19.02 18.23 -2.32
C GLU A 260 19.05 19.44 -1.39
N HIS A 261 18.10 19.55 -0.46
CA HIS A 261 17.98 20.72 0.41
C HIS A 261 19.08 20.80 1.48
N ALA A 262 19.43 19.66 2.08
CA ALA A 262 20.45 19.59 3.13
C ALA A 262 21.87 19.28 2.59
N ASN A 263 22.03 19.17 1.27
CA ASN A 263 23.30 18.83 0.59
C ASN A 263 23.99 17.61 1.22
N LEU A 264 23.20 16.57 1.51
CA LEU A 264 23.67 15.34 2.18
C LEU A 264 24.54 14.52 1.25
N LYS A 265 25.49 13.76 1.79
CA LYS A 265 26.15 12.70 1.00
C LYS A 265 25.32 11.43 1.06
N ILE A 266 25.41 10.59 0.03
CA ILE A 266 24.73 9.28 0.01
C ILE A 266 25.16 8.44 1.23
N SER A 267 26.43 8.52 1.65
CA SER A 267 26.94 7.85 2.85
C SER A 267 26.19 8.23 4.13
N ASP A 268 25.70 9.48 4.19
CA ASP A 268 25.03 10.03 5.37
C ASP A 268 23.60 9.50 5.46
N MET A 269 23.02 9.03 4.35
CA MET A 269 21.67 8.45 4.31
C MET A 269 21.68 6.91 4.45
N VAL A 270 22.65 6.23 3.85
CA VAL A 270 22.66 4.76 3.76
C VAL A 270 22.74 4.10 5.14
N LEU A 271 23.65 4.53 6.02
CA LEU A 271 23.83 3.89 7.33
C LEU A 271 22.61 4.06 8.26
N PRO A 272 22.09 5.29 8.50
CA PRO A 272 20.87 5.44 9.29
C PRO A 272 19.65 4.83 8.60
N GLY A 273 19.55 4.92 7.28
CA GLY A 273 18.49 4.27 6.51
C GLY A 273 18.49 2.75 6.70
N PHE A 274 19.67 2.12 6.74
CA PHE A 274 19.82 0.69 7.04
C PHE A 274 19.36 0.35 8.46
N VAL A 275 19.76 1.13 9.46
CA VAL A 275 19.34 0.91 10.86
C VAL A 275 17.82 1.03 10.99
N VAL A 276 17.23 2.09 10.45
CA VAL A 276 15.78 2.31 10.47
C VAL A 276 15.05 1.18 9.75
N LYS A 277 15.56 0.73 8.60
CA LYS A 277 14.98 -0.40 7.87
C LYS A 277 14.92 -1.66 8.72
N LEU A 278 16.02 -2.01 9.39
CA LEU A 278 16.04 -3.20 10.27
C LEU A 278 15.02 -3.08 11.41
N VAL A 279 14.93 -1.92 12.04
CA VAL A 279 13.99 -1.66 13.14
C VAL A 279 12.54 -1.76 12.66
N THR A 280 12.19 -1.08 11.57
CA THR A 280 10.83 -1.07 11.00
C THR A 280 10.42 -2.45 10.47
N MET A 281 11.36 -3.20 9.89
CA MET A 281 11.15 -4.58 9.48
C MET A 281 10.87 -5.48 10.69
N PHE A 282 11.64 -5.35 11.76
CA PHE A 282 11.43 -6.10 12.99
C PHE A 282 10.07 -5.81 13.63
N VAL A 283 9.67 -4.52 13.69
CA VAL A 283 8.35 -4.09 14.16
C VAL A 283 7.24 -4.71 13.30
N THR A 284 7.40 -4.70 11.98
CA THR A 284 6.41 -5.28 11.06
C THR A 284 6.22 -6.76 11.32
N VAL A 285 7.31 -7.52 11.51
CA VAL A 285 7.26 -8.95 11.84
C VAL A 285 6.54 -9.18 13.17
N ILE A 286 6.90 -8.45 14.23
CA ILE A 286 6.27 -8.59 15.56
C ILE A 286 4.78 -8.30 15.50
N VAL A 287 4.39 -7.18 14.87
CA VAL A 287 2.97 -6.80 14.80
C VAL A 287 2.18 -7.78 13.93
N THR A 288 2.77 -8.29 12.86
CA THR A 288 2.14 -9.36 12.06
C THR A 288 1.87 -10.59 12.92
N TYR A 289 2.80 -10.98 13.80
CA TYR A 289 2.56 -12.08 14.73
C TYR A 289 1.53 -11.77 15.81
N ALA A 290 1.57 -10.56 16.37
CA ALA A 290 0.71 -10.17 17.48
C ALA A 290 -0.74 -9.93 17.08
N ILE A 291 -0.96 -9.32 15.91
CA ILE A 291 -2.28 -8.82 15.48
C ILE A 291 -2.79 -9.56 14.22
N GLY A 292 -1.89 -10.12 13.40
CA GLY A 292 -2.27 -10.74 12.13
C GLY A 292 -3.22 -11.92 12.28
N GLY A 293 -3.02 -12.75 13.32
CA GLY A 293 -3.97 -13.81 13.67
C GLY A 293 -5.35 -13.27 14.01
N ALA A 294 -5.44 -12.27 14.90
CA ALA A 294 -6.71 -11.73 15.38
C ALA A 294 -7.51 -10.94 14.33
N VAL A 295 -6.85 -10.37 13.32
CA VAL A 295 -7.51 -9.51 12.31
C VAL A 295 -7.84 -10.26 11.02
N PHE A 296 -6.99 -11.22 10.62
CA PHE A 296 -7.09 -11.87 9.30
C PHE A 296 -6.94 -13.40 9.35
N ASP A 297 -6.91 -14.00 10.55
CA ASP A 297 -6.68 -15.45 10.74
C ASP A 297 -5.45 -15.95 9.96
N MET A 298 -4.36 -15.16 9.96
CA MET A 298 -3.18 -15.37 9.10
C MET A 298 -2.43 -16.70 9.32
N PHE A 299 -2.69 -17.41 10.41
CA PHE A 299 -1.99 -18.65 10.75
C PHE A 299 -2.75 -19.92 10.36
N GLU A 300 -3.99 -19.79 9.93
CA GLU A 300 -4.81 -20.89 9.45
C GLU A 300 -4.99 -20.80 7.93
N TYR A 301 -5.08 -21.95 7.27
CA TYR A 301 -5.31 -21.94 5.82
C TYR A 301 -6.78 -21.57 5.54
N PRO A 302 -7.02 -20.47 4.82
CA PRO A 302 -8.37 -19.94 4.66
C PRO A 302 -9.22 -20.74 3.68
N GLU A 303 -10.50 -20.94 4.02
CA GLU A 303 -11.48 -21.61 3.15
C GLU A 303 -11.69 -20.89 1.81
N TRP A 304 -11.57 -19.56 1.78
CA TRP A 304 -11.75 -18.75 0.57
C TRP A 304 -10.69 -19.01 -0.51
N VAL A 305 -9.53 -19.58 -0.15
CA VAL A 305 -8.50 -20.03 -1.10
C VAL A 305 -8.82 -21.43 -1.61
N ALA A 306 -9.31 -22.34 -0.74
CA ALA A 306 -9.62 -23.72 -1.10
C ALA A 306 -10.70 -23.82 -2.20
N GLU A 307 -11.70 -22.95 -2.18
CA GLU A 307 -12.76 -22.92 -3.20
C GLU A 307 -12.25 -22.53 -4.60
N ASN A 308 -11.14 -21.79 -4.71
CA ASN A 308 -10.54 -21.44 -6.00
C ASN A 308 -9.95 -22.68 -6.68
N ALA A 309 -9.31 -23.56 -5.92
CA ALA A 309 -8.77 -24.81 -6.43
C ALA A 309 -9.87 -25.77 -6.92
N VAL A 310 -11.01 -25.84 -6.20
CA VAL A 310 -12.16 -26.68 -6.56
C VAL A 310 -12.93 -26.15 -7.77
N ALA A 311 -13.16 -24.82 -7.85
CA ALA A 311 -13.83 -24.22 -9.00
C ALA A 311 -13.01 -24.41 -10.30
N LEU A 312 -11.68 -24.32 -10.21
CA LEU A 312 -10.78 -24.48 -11.37
C LEU A 312 -10.61 -25.93 -11.79
N THR A 313 -10.51 -26.88 -10.86
CA THR A 313 -10.51 -28.33 -11.18
C THR A 313 -11.83 -28.75 -11.81
N GLY A 314 -12.97 -28.20 -11.37
CA GLY A 314 -14.27 -28.39 -12.01
C GLY A 314 -14.32 -27.90 -13.47
N THR A 315 -13.77 -26.72 -13.77
CA THR A 315 -13.66 -26.23 -15.17
C THR A 315 -12.67 -27.02 -16.03
N LEU A 316 -11.54 -27.47 -15.47
CA LEU A 316 -10.58 -28.30 -16.20
C LEU A 316 -11.15 -29.69 -16.50
N LEU A 317 -11.86 -30.30 -15.55
CA LEU A 317 -12.57 -31.57 -15.73
C LEU A 317 -13.72 -31.44 -16.75
N ASN A 318 -14.48 -30.34 -16.73
CA ASN A 318 -15.52 -30.11 -17.75
C ASN A 318 -14.93 -29.87 -19.15
N SER A 319 -13.78 -29.19 -19.26
CA SER A 319 -13.11 -28.98 -20.55
C SER A 319 -12.49 -30.26 -21.14
N THR A 320 -12.13 -31.23 -20.28
CA THR A 320 -11.63 -32.54 -20.71
C THR A 320 -12.75 -33.54 -21.00
N LEU A 321 -13.91 -33.42 -20.35
CA LEU A 321 -15.08 -34.27 -20.62
C LEU A 321 -15.94 -33.80 -21.81
N GLN A 322 -15.85 -32.53 -22.22
CA GLN A 322 -16.51 -32.02 -23.44
C GLN A 322 -15.65 -32.19 -24.72
N GLY A 323 -14.45 -32.78 -24.60
CA GLY A 323 -13.51 -33.02 -25.69
C GLY A 323 -13.47 -34.46 -26.22
N THR A 324 -14.45 -35.31 -25.87
CA THR A 324 -14.62 -36.67 -26.39
C THR A 324 -16.03 -36.85 -26.94
#